data_AF-A0AAU9X9G7-F1
#
_entry.id   AF-A0AAU9X9G7-F1
#
_cell.length_a   1.000
_cell.length_b   1.000
_cell.length_c   1.000
_cell.angle_alpha   90.00
_cell.angle_beta   90.00
_cell.angle_gamma   90.00
#
_symmetry.space_group_name_H-M   'P 1'
#
loop_
_entity.id
_entity.type
_entity.pdbx_description
1 polymer ?
#
loop_
_entity_poly.entity_id
_entity_poly.type
_entity_poly.pdbx_seq_one_letter_code
_entity_poly.pdbx_strand_id
1 'polypeptide(L)'
;MCPLINMAAFKGADGKLWCELLSSDKNRDSANHKENTRSLHLFIQSPCCSSPCQNGGTCISSFKYNSCDCLCEQSFAGEYCKK
;
A
#
# COMPACT_ATOMS: atom_id res chain seq x y z
N MET A 1 -1.11 -6.63 0.34
CA MET A 1 0.00 -5.69 0.63
C MET A 1 -0.53 -4.52 1.45
N CYS A 2 0.16 -4.13 2.52
CA CYS A 2 -0.19 -2.97 3.33
C CYS A 2 0.72 -1.81 2.95
N PRO A 3 0.24 -0.79 2.23
CA PRO A 3 1.11 0.29 1.78
C PRO A 3 1.44 1.25 2.92
N LEU A 4 2.72 1.60 3.04
CA LEU A 4 3.15 2.78 3.77
C LEU A 4 3.30 3.93 2.78
N ILE A 5 3.05 5.16 3.25
CA ILE A 5 3.39 6.34 2.46
C ILE A 5 4.30 7.24 3.29
N ASN A 6 5.39 7.66 2.67
CA ASN A 6 6.16 8.77 3.18
C ASN A 6 5.54 10.05 2.64
N MET A 7 5.28 11.01 3.52
CA MET A 7 4.79 12.32 3.13
C MET A 7 5.72 13.40 3.69
N ALA A 8 6.09 14.39 2.88
CA ALA A 8 6.85 15.52 3.38
C ALA A 8 6.00 16.33 4.37
N ALA A 9 6.56 16.67 5.53
CA ALA A 9 5.86 17.53 6.49
C ALA A 9 5.71 18.99 6.01
N PHE A 10 6.45 19.39 4.98
CA PHE A 10 6.46 20.76 4.45
C PHE A 10 6.48 20.76 2.92
N LYS A 11 5.94 21.83 2.33
CA LYS A 11 6.00 22.08 0.88
C LYS A 11 7.43 22.40 0.46
N GLY A 12 7.82 21.90 -0.71
CA GLY A 12 9.06 22.28 -1.37
C GLY A 12 9.03 23.74 -1.86
N ALA A 13 10.17 24.22 -2.37
CA ALA A 13 10.29 25.55 -2.97
C ALA A 13 9.38 25.74 -4.21
N ASP A 14 8.96 24.64 -4.83
CA ASP A 14 8.00 24.58 -5.93
C ASP A 14 6.53 24.62 -5.45
N GLY A 15 6.29 24.72 -4.15
CA GLY A 15 4.97 24.72 -3.53
C GLY A 15 4.28 23.35 -3.50
N LYS A 16 4.97 22.27 -3.91
CA LYS A 16 4.41 20.92 -3.94
C LYS A 16 4.75 20.14 -2.68
N LEU A 17 3.86 19.23 -2.29
CA LEU A 17 4.12 18.22 -1.26
C LEU A 17 4.66 16.96 -1.94
N TRP A 18 5.77 16.45 -1.44
CA TRP A 18 6.31 15.17 -1.89
C TRP A 18 5.65 14.03 -1.13
N CYS A 19 5.28 12.97 -1.84
CA CYS A 19 4.83 11.71 -1.26
C CYS A 19 5.45 10.54 -2.03
N GLU A 20 5.80 9.46 -1.34
CA GLU A 20 6.29 8.22 -1.95
C GLU A 20 5.59 7.02 -1.33
N LEU A 21 5.05 6.15 -2.19
CA LEU A 21 4.43 4.89 -1.79
C LEU A 21 5.53 3.86 -1.52
N LEU A 22 5.65 3.44 -0.27
CA LEU A 22 6.50 2.35 0.16
C LEU A 22 5.66 1.07 0.20
N SER A 23 5.85 0.21 -0.79
CA SER A 23 5.43 -1.20 -0.69
C SER A 23 6.45 -1.93 0.18
N SER A 24 5.99 -2.78 1.12
CA SER A 24 6.85 -3.55 2.05
C SER A 24 7.93 -4.44 1.41
N ASP A 25 8.08 -4.45 0.08
CA ASP A 25 8.96 -5.32 -0.70
C ASP A 25 10.09 -4.62 -1.48
N LYS A 26 10.44 -3.36 -1.18
CA LYS A 26 11.64 -2.76 -1.78
C LYS A 26 12.78 -2.67 -0.77
N ASN A 27 13.66 -3.68 -0.85
CA ASN A 27 15.04 -3.58 -0.40
C ASN A 27 15.62 -2.23 -0.84
N ARG A 28 16.11 -1.48 0.15
CA ARG A 28 16.84 -0.21 0.06
C ARG A 28 17.60 -0.07 -1.26
N ASP A 29 17.08 0.75 -2.17
CA ASP A 29 17.91 1.46 -3.12
C ASP A 29 18.18 2.85 -2.54
N SER A 30 19.30 2.96 -1.82
CA SER A 30 19.72 4.18 -1.11
C SER A 30 20.09 5.34 -2.05
N ALA A 31 20.01 5.17 -3.37
CA ALA A 31 20.47 6.16 -4.34
C ALA A 31 19.46 7.29 -4.61
N ASN A 32 18.20 7.16 -4.17
CA ASN A 32 17.16 8.17 -4.38
C ASN A 32 16.50 8.71 -3.12
N HIS A 33 17.00 8.35 -1.93
CA HIS A 33 16.47 8.94 -0.71
C HIS A 33 17.04 10.36 -0.57
N LYS A 34 16.29 11.35 -1.07
CA LYS A 34 16.43 12.72 -0.55
C LYS A 34 16.01 12.62 0.90
N GLU A 35 16.98 12.40 1.80
CA GLU A 35 16.79 12.49 3.24
C GLU A 35 16.25 13.88 3.56
N ASN A 36 14.93 14.01 3.57
CA ASN A 36 14.28 15.08 4.27
C ASN A 36 14.03 14.55 5.67
N THR A 37 14.77 15.05 6.66
CA THR A 37 14.72 14.64 8.07
C THR A 37 13.35 14.94 8.74
N ARG A 38 12.32 15.24 7.95
CA ARG A 38 10.96 15.65 8.34
C ARG A 38 9.89 14.99 7.45
N SER A 39 10.07 13.72 7.07
CA SER A 39 9.02 12.92 6.43
C SER A 39 8.15 12.27 7.50
N LEU A 40 6.83 12.38 7.36
CA LEU A 40 5.88 11.67 8.20
C LEU A 40 5.64 10.27 7.59
N HIS A 41 5.95 9.23 8.36
CA HIS A 41 5.59 7.86 8.01
C HIS A 41 4.11 7.64 8.33
N LEU A 42 3.30 7.58 7.29
CA LEU A 42 1.87 7.35 7.40
C LEU A 42 1.57 5.90 7.06
N PHE A 43 0.91 5.20 7.99
CA PHE A 43 0.32 3.90 7.74
C PHE A 43 -1.07 4.10 7.16
N ILE A 44 -1.28 3.67 5.92
CA ILE A 44 -2.62 3.63 5.33
C ILE A 44 -3.20 2.25 5.64
N GLN A 45 -4.22 2.22 6.50
CA GLN A 45 -4.93 1.00 6.83
C GLN A 45 -5.79 0.57 5.63
N SER A 46 -5.20 -0.20 4.73
CA SER A 46 -5.90 -0.85 3.63
C SER A 46 -6.68 -2.07 4.15
N PRO A 47 -7.89 -2.35 3.64
CA PRO A 47 -8.60 -3.60 3.92
C PRO A 47 -7.80 -4.86 3.52
N CYS A 48 -6.83 -4.72 2.62
CA CYS A 48 -5.91 -5.80 2.25
C CYS A 48 -4.75 -6.03 3.25
N CYS A 49 -4.60 -5.20 4.29
CA CYS A 49 -3.53 -5.35 5.29
C CYS A 49 -3.68 -6.63 6.12
N SER A 50 -4.91 -7.11 6.33
CA SER A 50 -5.19 -8.38 7.02
C SER A 50 -5.01 -9.62 6.13
N SER A 51 -4.61 -9.43 4.87
CA SER A 51 -4.52 -10.50 3.85
C SER A 51 -5.80 -11.36 3.79
N PRO A 52 -6.96 -10.75 3.47
CA PRO A 52 -8.25 -11.43 3.58
C PRO A 52 -8.46 -12.51 2.51
N CYS A 53 -7.79 -12.43 1.36
CA CYS A 53 -7.90 -13.40 0.28
C CYS A 53 -7.06 -14.66 0.57
N GLN A 54 -7.69 -15.83 0.52
CA GLN A 54 -7.04 -17.12 0.77
C GLN A 54 -6.55 -17.76 -0.54
N ASN A 55 -5.84 -18.87 -0.40
CA ASN A 55 -5.48 -19.76 -1.51
C ASN A 55 -4.73 -19.07 -2.69
N GLY A 56 -3.85 -18.13 -2.35
CA GLY A 56 -3.08 -17.38 -3.35
C GLY A 56 -3.87 -16.28 -4.08
N GLY A 57 -5.10 -15.99 -3.66
CA GLY A 57 -5.90 -14.93 -4.26
C GLY A 57 -5.26 -13.54 -4.12
N THR A 58 -5.37 -12.73 -5.16
CA THR A 58 -4.85 -11.35 -5.18
C THR A 58 -5.87 -10.39 -4.58
N CYS A 59 -5.47 -9.67 -3.52
CA CYS A 59 -6.32 -8.68 -2.86
C CYS A 59 -6.21 -7.31 -3.55
N ILE A 60 -7.37 -6.74 -3.92
CA ILE A 60 -7.50 -5.42 -4.51
C ILE A 60 -8.24 -4.52 -3.52
N SER A 61 -7.58 -3.47 -3.06
CA SER A 61 -8.17 -2.52 -2.09
C SER A 61 -8.92 -1.39 -2.79
N SER A 62 -10.13 -1.11 -2.32
CA SER A 62 -10.94 0.04 -2.71
C SER A 62 -10.96 1.08 -1.57
N PHE A 63 -10.07 2.06 -1.64
CA PHE A 63 -9.96 3.11 -0.61
C PHE A 63 -11.22 3.99 -0.51
N LYS A 64 -11.99 4.12 -1.58
CA LYS A 64 -13.22 4.94 -1.61
C LYS A 64 -14.33 4.38 -0.73
N TYR A 65 -14.43 3.06 -0.64
CA TYR A 65 -15.49 2.35 0.10
C TYR A 65 -14.97 1.60 1.32
N ASN A 66 -13.67 1.77 1.64
CA ASN A 66 -12.98 1.02 2.68
C ASN A 66 -13.22 -0.50 2.58
N SER A 67 -13.28 -1.02 1.35
CA SER A 67 -13.56 -2.43 1.03
C SER A 67 -12.41 -3.06 0.24
N CYS A 68 -12.44 -4.39 0.10
CA CYS A 68 -11.54 -5.12 -0.78
C CYS A 68 -12.28 -6.17 -1.59
N ASP A 69 -11.72 -6.47 -2.76
CA ASP A 69 -12.12 -7.58 -3.60
C ASP A 69 -10.96 -8.57 -3.75
N CYS A 70 -11.30 -9.86 -3.90
CA CYS A 70 -10.33 -10.91 -4.13
C CYS A 70 -10.43 -11.44 -5.56
N LEU A 71 -9.32 -11.40 -6.29
CA LEU A 71 -9.15 -12.16 -7.53
C LEU A 71 -8.67 -13.56 -7.17
N CYS A 72 -9.52 -14.56 -7.39
CA CYS A 72 -9.20 -15.94 -7.10
C CYS A 72 -8.43 -16.62 -8.23
N GLU A 73 -7.54 -17.54 -7.87
CA GLU A 73 -6.92 -18.48 -8.79
C GLU A 73 -7.96 -19.44 -9.38
N GLN A 74 -7.66 -20.06 -10.52
CA GLN A 74 -8.63 -20.83 -11.34
C GLN A 74 -9.39 -21.94 -10.62
N SER A 75 -8.88 -22.45 -9.49
CA SER A 75 -9.50 -23.53 -8.71
C SER A 75 -10.22 -23.06 -7.44
N PHE A 76 -10.25 -21.75 -7.16
CA PHE A 76 -10.83 -21.20 -5.94
C PHE A 76 -11.94 -20.20 -6.23
N ALA A 77 -12.88 -20.08 -5.31
CA ALA A 77 -14.08 -19.26 -5.43
C ALA A 77 -14.58 -18.69 -4.10
N GLY A 78 -15.55 -17.78 -4.22
CA GLY A 78 -16.15 -17.04 -3.11
C GLY A 78 -15.41 -15.74 -2.80
N GLU A 79 -16.05 -14.88 -2.00
CA GLU A 79 -15.59 -13.51 -1.67
C GLU A 79 -14.12 -13.44 -1.20
N TYR A 80 -13.64 -14.47 -0.51
CA TYR A 80 -12.28 -14.56 0.03
C TYR A 80 -11.48 -15.74 -0.56
N CYS A 81 -11.89 -16.30 -1.70
CA CYS A 81 -11.23 -17.43 -2.36
C CYS A 81 -11.06 -18.66 -1.46
N LYS A 82 -12.02 -18.93 -0.58
CA LYS A 82 -11.95 -19.97 0.46
C LYS A 82 -12.54 -21.33 0.05
N LYS A 83 -13.18 -21.40 -1.12
CA LYS A 83 -13.84 -22.61 -1.63
C LYS A 83 -13.22 -23.06 -2.92
#